data_AF-A0A6A5V0P7-F1
#
_entry.id   AF-A0A6A5V0P7-F1
#
_cell.length_a   1.000
_cell.length_b   1.000
_cell.length_c   1.000
_cell.angle_alpha   90.00
_cell.angle_beta   90.00
_cell.angle_gamma   90.00
#
_symmetry.space_group_name_H-M   'P 1'
#
loop_
_entity.id
_entity.type
_entity.pdbx_description
1 polymer ?
#
loop_
_entity_poly.entity_id
_entity_poly.type
_entity_poly.pdbx_seq_one_letter_code
_entity_poly.pdbx_strand_id
1 'polypeptide(L)'
;MRCLECSRIPEDPVRTGPLGSQVFCRKCLSCPICFDTPVDPVTTGPKCKHVYCRECLIRQCETAAGSPIQCVGQSEDSEECKTDMRLSELQRALPPAIFEAMLLASFKRFIQSLSDKVRYCPSPDCDRIHSLQKPDSPSCFLTCDGCHVSVCLNCSTPAHPGRLCTETEVNKELDKWKRENDAKDCPRCGVITVKDYGCNHMECPSCHVHFCWFCLASFGTGPQVYAHMNETHNGD
;
A
#
# COMPACT_ATOMS: atom_id res chain seq x y z
N MET A 1 1.07 30.41 33.40
CA MET A 1 2.12 29.49 32.93
C MET A 1 1.91 29.25 31.44
N ARG A 2 2.98 29.25 30.64
CA ARG A 2 2.90 28.99 29.19
C ARG A 2 3.14 27.50 28.94
N CYS A 3 2.48 26.94 27.92
CA CYS A 3 2.70 25.58 27.45
C CYS A 3 4.18 25.39 27.12
N LEU A 4 4.81 24.34 27.65
CA LEU A 4 6.22 24.06 27.41
C LEU A 4 6.54 23.79 25.94
N GLU A 5 5.57 23.28 25.17
CA GLU A 5 5.77 22.87 23.78
C GLU A 5 5.47 23.99 22.77
N CYS A 6 4.54 24.89 23.06
CA CYS A 6 4.10 25.93 22.10
C CYS A 6 4.16 27.37 22.65
N SER A 7 4.63 27.57 23.88
CA SER A 7 4.77 28.89 24.53
C SER A 7 3.49 29.74 24.63
N ARG A 8 2.31 29.18 24.32
CA ARG A 8 0.98 29.83 24.48
C ARG A 8 0.43 29.63 25.89
N ILE A 9 -0.48 30.50 26.33
CA ILE A 9 -1.23 30.28 27.59
C ILE A 9 -2.35 29.27 27.26
N PRO A 10 -2.35 28.07 27.87
CA PRO A 10 -3.40 27.09 27.62
C PRO A 10 -4.72 27.51 28.28
N GLU A 11 -5.82 27.45 27.54
CA GLU A 11 -7.17 27.63 28.10
C GLU A 11 -7.52 26.49 29.07
N ASP A 12 -7.10 25.26 28.73
CA ASP A 12 -7.19 24.06 29.57
C ASP A 12 -5.78 23.46 29.82
N PRO A 13 -5.12 23.80 30.95
CA PRO A 13 -3.79 23.30 31.28
C PRO A 13 -3.81 21.83 31.73
N VAL A 14 -3.06 20.97 31.05
CA VAL A 14 -2.78 19.60 31.51
C VAL A 14 -1.49 19.61 32.32
N ARG A 15 -1.52 19.03 33.53
CA ARG A 15 -0.35 18.85 34.39
C ARG A 15 0.11 17.40 34.36
N THR A 16 1.34 17.14 33.91
CA THR A 16 1.93 15.80 33.89
C THR A 16 3.25 15.77 34.68
N GLY A 17 3.57 14.61 35.28
CA GLY A 17 4.73 14.39 36.15
C GLY A 17 4.36 14.11 37.63
N PRO A 18 5.25 13.49 38.42
CA PRO A 18 4.98 13.02 39.78
C PRO A 18 4.60 14.13 40.78
N LEU A 19 4.73 15.41 40.40
CA LEU A 19 4.44 16.58 41.26
C LEU A 19 3.57 17.66 40.56
N GLY A 20 3.00 17.40 39.37
CA GLY A 20 2.07 18.33 38.70
C GLY A 20 2.67 19.70 38.31
N SER A 21 3.98 19.75 38.02
CA SER A 21 4.75 20.99 37.81
C SER A 21 4.91 21.41 36.34
N GLN A 22 4.64 20.55 35.35
CA GLN A 22 4.75 20.87 33.93
C GLN A 22 3.38 21.19 33.34
N VAL A 23 3.25 22.34 32.68
CA VAL A 23 1.99 22.80 32.08
C VAL A 23 2.03 22.61 30.56
N PHE A 24 1.10 21.83 30.04
CA PHE A 24 0.91 21.58 28.62
C PHE A 24 -0.48 22.05 28.15
N CYS A 25 -0.60 22.46 26.90
CA CYS A 25 -1.89 22.75 26.27
C CYS A 25 -2.54 21.45 25.79
N ARG A 26 -3.85 21.28 26.05
CA ARG A 26 -4.64 20.14 25.60
C ARG A 26 -4.50 19.85 24.09
N LYS A 27 -4.41 20.89 23.25
CA LYS A 27 -4.22 20.77 21.78
C LYS A 27 -2.82 20.28 21.37
N CYS A 28 -1.80 20.48 22.19
CA CYS A 28 -0.41 20.07 21.89
C CYS A 28 -0.07 18.69 22.44
N LEU A 29 -0.96 18.11 23.25
CA LEU A 29 -0.73 16.86 23.97
C LEU A 29 -1.87 15.85 23.82
N SER A 30 -2.91 16.12 23.02
CA SER A 30 -3.97 15.15 22.75
C SER A 30 -3.55 14.19 21.66
N CYS A 31 -3.93 12.92 21.79
CA CYS A 31 -3.75 11.95 20.73
C CYS A 31 -4.55 12.40 19.48
N PRO A 32 -3.92 12.50 18.30
CA PRO A 32 -4.62 12.91 17.07
C PRO A 32 -5.72 11.96 16.61
N ILE A 33 -5.76 10.73 17.14
CA ILE A 33 -6.70 9.69 16.72
C ILE A 33 -7.94 9.68 17.61
N CYS A 34 -7.78 9.66 18.94
CA CYS A 34 -8.91 9.63 19.87
C CYS A 34 -9.29 11.01 20.43
N PHE A 35 -8.48 12.04 20.19
CA PHE A 35 -8.64 13.40 20.71
C PHE A 35 -8.64 13.51 22.23
N ASP A 36 -8.15 12.49 22.92
CA ASP A 36 -8.04 12.44 24.38
C ASP A 36 -6.58 12.46 24.84
N THR A 37 -6.37 12.50 26.15
CA THR A 37 -5.06 12.42 26.80
C THR A 37 -4.40 11.08 26.49
N PRO A 38 -3.17 11.08 25.93
CA PRO A 38 -2.47 9.86 25.56
C PRO A 38 -2.28 8.88 26.72
N VAL A 39 -2.78 7.66 26.55
CA VAL A 39 -2.48 6.52 27.43
C VAL A 39 -1.29 5.77 26.87
N ASP A 40 -0.27 5.54 27.71
CA ASP A 40 1.03 4.98 27.31
C ASP A 40 1.61 5.72 26.08
N PRO A 41 2.07 6.98 26.28
CA PRO A 41 2.32 7.90 25.18
C PRO A 41 3.49 7.46 24.29
N VAL A 42 3.26 7.52 22.99
CA VAL A 42 4.29 7.39 21.96
C VAL A 42 4.46 8.72 21.24
N THR A 43 5.65 9.32 21.37
CA THR A 43 6.02 10.53 20.64
C THR A 43 6.67 10.18 19.30
N THR A 44 6.23 10.84 18.22
CA THR A 44 6.85 10.75 16.89
C THR A 44 8.21 11.46 16.84
N GLY A 45 8.95 11.23 15.77
CA GLY A 45 10.30 11.75 15.58
C GLY A 45 10.48 13.27 15.65
N PRO A 46 11.74 13.73 15.52
CA PRO A 46 12.10 15.14 15.69
C PRO A 46 11.44 16.09 14.69
N LYS A 47 10.85 15.56 13.60
CA LYS A 47 10.18 16.35 12.56
C LYS A 47 8.86 16.97 13.02
N CYS A 48 8.06 16.27 13.83
CA CYS A 48 6.73 16.73 14.19
C CYS A 48 6.35 16.54 15.67
N LYS A 49 6.97 15.59 16.38
CA LYS A 49 6.84 15.39 17.84
C LYS A 49 5.40 15.23 18.36
N HIS A 50 4.45 14.83 17.52
CA HIS A 50 3.09 14.50 17.93
C HIS A 50 3.06 13.29 18.85
N VAL A 51 2.11 13.27 19.79
CA VAL A 51 1.99 12.22 20.82
C VAL A 51 0.73 11.41 20.58
N TYR A 52 0.83 10.09 20.60
CA TYR A 52 -0.27 9.15 20.39
C TYR A 52 -0.48 8.26 21.61
N CYS A 53 -1.71 7.79 21.83
CA CYS A 53 -1.90 6.57 22.62
C CYS A 53 -1.22 5.41 21.90
N ARG A 54 -0.53 4.51 22.62
CA ARG A 54 0.10 3.33 21.99
C ARG A 54 -0.93 2.52 21.18
N GLU A 55 -2.09 2.23 21.76
CA GLU A 55 -3.15 1.45 21.12
C GLU A 55 -3.70 2.11 19.86
N CYS A 56 -3.87 3.44 19.88
CA CYS A 56 -4.32 4.17 18.69
C CYS A 56 -3.30 4.08 17.55
N LEU A 57 -2.01 4.16 17.87
CA LEU A 57 -0.95 4.02 16.87
C LEU A 57 -0.85 2.58 16.33
N ILE A 58 -1.06 1.56 17.18
CA ILE A 58 -1.12 0.15 16.75
C ILE A 58 -2.22 -0.03 15.69
N ARG A 59 -3.45 0.41 16.00
CA ARG A 59 -4.58 0.31 15.06
C ARG A 59 -4.34 1.05 13.76
N GLN A 60 -3.74 2.24 13.83
CA GLN A 60 -3.35 2.98 12.64
C GLN A 60 -2.42 2.15 11.74
N CYS A 61 -1.42 1.48 12.32
CA CYS A 61 -0.46 0.67 11.59
C CYS A 61 -1.09 -0.62 11.01
N GLU A 62 -2.01 -1.26 11.74
CA GLU A 62 -2.75 -2.43 11.26
C GLU A 62 -3.59 -2.10 10.02
N THR A 63 -4.20 -0.91 9.99
CA THR A 63 -5.06 -0.49 8.87
C THR A 63 -4.28 0.00 7.64
N ALA A 64 -2.98 0.27 7.74
CA ALA A 64 -2.23 0.92 6.68
C ALA A 64 -1.98 0.03 5.44
N ALA A 65 -2.18 -1.28 5.54
CA ALA A 65 -2.10 -2.23 4.43
C ALA A 65 -0.81 -2.09 3.57
N GLY A 66 0.34 -1.84 4.21
CA GLY A 66 1.62 -1.66 3.52
C GLY A 66 1.85 -0.27 2.90
N SER A 67 0.95 0.68 3.13
CA SER A 67 1.16 2.12 2.84
C SER A 67 2.15 2.75 3.83
N PRO A 68 2.86 3.83 3.43
CA PRO A 68 3.67 4.61 4.36
C PRO A 68 2.84 5.08 5.56
N ILE A 69 3.32 4.85 6.78
CA ILE A 69 2.66 5.34 8.00
C ILE A 69 2.96 6.83 8.15
N GLN A 70 1.93 7.65 8.03
CA GLN A 70 2.04 9.10 8.14
C GLN A 70 1.43 9.62 9.43
N CYS A 71 2.05 10.67 9.96
CA CYS A 71 1.52 11.40 11.10
C CYS A 71 0.22 12.13 10.72
N VAL A 72 -0.83 11.90 11.51
CA VAL A 72 -2.15 12.53 11.36
C VAL A 72 -2.39 13.63 12.39
N GLY A 73 -1.32 14.09 13.07
CA GLY A 73 -1.38 15.24 13.98
C GLY A 73 -1.56 16.56 13.24
N GLN A 74 -2.09 17.56 13.94
CA GLN A 74 -2.22 18.93 13.42
C GLN A 74 -0.86 19.65 13.52
N SER A 75 -0.44 20.32 12.46
CA SER A 75 0.78 21.14 12.49
C SER A 75 0.43 22.64 12.58
N GLU A 76 1.42 23.50 12.82
CA GLU A 76 1.17 24.95 12.85
C GLU A 76 0.84 25.51 11.45
N ASP A 77 1.32 24.82 10.40
CA ASP A 77 1.23 25.26 9.00
C ASP A 77 0.16 24.52 8.19
N SER A 78 -0.45 23.46 8.75
CA SER A 78 -1.44 22.62 8.06
C SER A 78 -2.37 21.86 9.02
N GLU A 79 -3.60 21.62 8.57
CA GLU A 79 -4.58 20.75 9.26
C GLU A 79 -4.10 19.29 9.40
N GLU A 80 -3.16 18.86 8.56
CA GLU A 80 -2.59 17.50 8.58
C GLU A 80 -1.07 17.53 8.43
N CYS A 81 -0.34 16.93 9.37
CA CYS A 81 1.13 16.90 9.37
C CYS A 81 1.74 16.07 8.22
N LYS A 82 1.14 14.93 7.87
CA LYS A 82 1.56 14.00 6.79
C LYS A 82 3.02 13.57 6.79
N THR A 83 3.74 13.76 7.90
CA THR A 83 5.15 13.38 8.00
C THR A 83 5.26 11.87 8.16
N ASP A 84 6.07 11.22 7.32
CA ASP A 84 6.34 9.79 7.44
C ASP A 84 7.01 9.46 8.78
N MET A 85 6.47 8.47 9.49
CA MET A 85 7.04 7.94 10.72
C MET A 85 8.27 7.07 10.42
N ARG A 86 9.29 7.14 11.29
CA ARG A 86 10.50 6.33 11.10
C ARG A 86 10.23 4.89 11.52
N LEU A 87 10.85 3.92 10.84
CA LEU A 87 10.76 2.51 11.22
C LEU A 87 11.21 2.24 12.67
N SER A 88 12.24 2.96 13.16
CA SER A 88 12.71 2.83 14.54
C SER A 88 11.69 3.32 15.58
N GLU A 89 10.85 4.29 15.22
CA GLU A 89 9.77 4.79 16.08
C GLU A 89 8.65 3.75 16.16
N LEU A 90 8.27 3.21 15.00
CA LEU A 90 7.27 2.16 14.88
C LEU A 90 7.72 0.87 15.60
N GLN A 91 8.99 0.48 15.47
CA GLN A 91 9.54 -0.70 16.15
C GLN A 91 9.45 -0.60 17.68
N ARG A 92 9.64 0.61 18.25
CA ARG A 92 9.51 0.85 19.70
C ARG A 92 8.06 0.91 20.17
N ALA A 93 7.17 1.37 19.28
CA ALA A 93 5.76 1.61 19.59
C ALA A 93 4.88 0.37 19.41
N LEU A 94 5.20 -0.48 18.44
CA LEU A 94 4.38 -1.61 18.04
C LEU A 94 4.85 -2.92 18.70
N PRO A 95 3.93 -3.85 18.99
CA PRO A 95 4.29 -5.23 19.28
C PRO A 95 5.08 -5.84 18.11
N PRO A 96 6.05 -6.75 18.38
CA PRO A 96 6.88 -7.35 17.33
C PRO A 96 6.08 -7.96 16.18
N ALA A 97 5.01 -8.71 16.48
CA ALA A 97 4.15 -9.33 15.48
C ALA A 97 3.48 -8.31 14.53
N ILE A 98 3.04 -7.16 15.06
CA ILE A 98 2.42 -6.10 14.25
C ILE A 98 3.46 -5.40 13.39
N PHE A 99 4.65 -5.13 13.96
CA PHE A 99 5.75 -4.53 13.21
C PHE A 99 6.22 -5.42 12.06
N GLU A 100 6.37 -6.72 12.30
CA GLU A 100 6.73 -7.70 11.26
C GLU A 100 5.64 -7.82 10.19
N ALA A 101 4.36 -7.86 10.58
CA ALA A 101 3.25 -7.88 9.64
C ALA A 101 3.21 -6.61 8.76
N MET A 102 3.48 -5.45 9.34
CA MET A 102 3.59 -4.17 8.62
C MET A 102 4.74 -4.20 7.61
N LEU A 103 5.94 -4.66 8.01
CA LEU A 103 7.09 -4.80 7.10
C LEU A 103 6.78 -5.78 5.96
N LEU A 104 6.17 -6.92 6.26
CA LEU A 104 5.78 -7.91 5.25
C LEU A 104 4.75 -7.34 4.28
N ALA A 105 3.77 -6.57 4.75
CA ALA A 105 2.79 -5.90 3.89
C ALA A 105 3.46 -4.87 2.96
N SER A 106 4.40 -4.07 3.49
CA SER A 106 5.18 -3.12 2.69
C SER A 106 6.03 -3.83 1.63
N PHE A 107 6.69 -4.93 2.00
CA PHE A 107 7.47 -5.75 1.06
C PHE A 107 6.59 -6.37 -0.03
N LYS A 108 5.44 -6.94 0.33
CA LYS A 108 4.46 -7.48 -0.63
C LYS A 108 4.02 -6.42 -1.63
N ARG A 109 3.70 -5.20 -1.16
CA ARG A 109 3.37 -4.05 -2.01
C ARG A 109 4.52 -3.66 -2.94
N PHE A 110 5.75 -3.65 -2.43
CA PHE A 110 6.92 -3.38 -3.25
C PHE A 110 7.09 -4.42 -4.38
N ILE A 111 6.96 -5.71 -4.08
CA ILE A 111 7.00 -6.77 -5.10
C ILE A 111 5.85 -6.64 -6.10
N GLN A 112 4.64 -6.31 -5.65
CA GLN A 112 3.49 -6.03 -6.53
C GLN A 112 3.75 -4.84 -7.48
N SER A 113 4.49 -3.82 -7.04
CA SER A 113 4.88 -2.70 -7.89
C SER A 113 5.86 -3.08 -9.01
N LEU A 114 6.54 -4.23 -8.85
CA LEU A 114 7.49 -4.82 -9.79
C LEU A 114 6.93 -6.05 -10.50
N SER A 115 5.60 -6.22 -10.54
CA SER A 115 4.92 -7.38 -11.15
C SER A 115 5.24 -7.63 -12.63
N ASP A 116 5.74 -6.62 -13.33
CA ASP A 116 6.23 -6.68 -14.71
C ASP A 116 7.66 -7.25 -14.82
N LYS A 117 8.35 -7.41 -13.69
CA LYS A 117 9.75 -7.86 -13.60
C LYS A 117 9.93 -9.08 -12.71
N VAL A 118 9.09 -9.27 -11.71
CA VAL A 118 9.18 -10.37 -10.75
C VAL A 118 7.80 -10.94 -10.41
N ARG A 119 7.74 -12.22 -10.04
CA ARG A 119 6.54 -12.86 -9.50
C ARG A 119 6.87 -13.85 -8.39
N TYR A 120 5.90 -14.05 -7.50
CA TYR A 120 5.95 -15.15 -6.53
C TYR A 120 5.76 -16.50 -7.21
N CYS A 121 6.31 -17.55 -6.60
CA CYS A 121 5.95 -18.91 -6.93
C CYS A 121 4.44 -19.11 -6.71
N PRO A 122 3.70 -19.71 -7.67
CA PRO A 122 2.27 -19.94 -7.53
C PRO A 122 1.92 -21.10 -6.59
N SER A 123 2.92 -21.88 -6.14
CA SER A 123 2.69 -22.98 -5.21
C SER A 123 2.21 -22.44 -3.85
N PRO A 124 1.17 -23.07 -3.24
CA PRO A 124 0.77 -22.75 -1.88
C PRO A 124 1.97 -22.82 -0.93
N ASP A 125 2.02 -21.88 0.00
CA ASP A 125 3.06 -21.79 1.04
C ASP A 125 4.51 -21.62 0.53
N CYS A 126 4.71 -21.30 -0.76
CA CYS A 126 6.02 -20.97 -1.31
C CYS A 126 6.18 -19.46 -1.47
N ASP A 127 7.17 -18.86 -0.80
CA ASP A 127 7.44 -17.42 -0.79
C ASP A 127 8.56 -17.00 -1.76
N ARG A 128 9.06 -17.93 -2.59
CA ARG A 128 10.12 -17.66 -3.56
C ARG A 128 9.67 -16.67 -4.61
N ILE A 129 10.56 -15.73 -4.92
CA ILE A 129 10.36 -14.69 -5.93
C ILE A 129 11.29 -14.98 -7.11
N HIS A 130 10.74 -14.93 -8.31
CA HIS A 130 11.45 -15.22 -9.54
C HIS A 130 11.36 -14.02 -10.50
N SER A 131 12.46 -13.71 -11.16
CA SER A 131 12.48 -12.69 -12.22
C SER A 131 11.80 -13.21 -13.48
N LEU A 132 10.95 -12.38 -14.08
CA LEU A 132 10.32 -12.69 -15.34
C LEU A 132 11.36 -12.74 -16.45
N GLN A 133 11.33 -13.84 -17.22
CA GLN A 133 12.06 -13.99 -18.48
C GLN A 133 11.28 -13.27 -19.60
N LYS A 134 11.89 -13.11 -20.79
CA LYS A 134 11.23 -12.42 -21.92
C LYS A 134 9.84 -13.04 -22.23
N PRO A 135 8.82 -12.24 -22.58
CA PRO A 135 7.41 -12.64 -22.52
C PRO A 135 6.96 -13.81 -23.42
N ASP A 136 7.72 -14.20 -24.45
CA ASP A 136 7.23 -15.15 -25.47
C ASP A 136 8.28 -16.20 -25.86
N SER A 137 8.93 -16.80 -24.86
CA SER A 137 9.75 -17.98 -25.11
C SER A 137 8.99 -19.27 -24.80
N PRO A 138 8.99 -20.28 -25.69
CA PRO A 138 8.51 -21.63 -25.36
C PRO A 138 9.34 -22.32 -24.25
N SER A 139 10.38 -21.65 -23.74
CA SER A 139 11.23 -22.04 -22.61
C SER A 139 11.06 -21.16 -21.35
N CYS A 140 9.93 -20.47 -21.17
CA CYS A 140 9.68 -19.57 -20.02
C CYS A 140 9.31 -20.29 -18.69
N PHE A 141 9.72 -21.54 -18.51
CA PHE A 141 9.44 -22.33 -17.32
C PHE A 141 10.68 -22.51 -16.44
N LEU A 142 10.44 -22.58 -15.14
CA LEU A 142 11.45 -22.67 -14.09
C LEU A 142 11.02 -23.77 -13.11
N THR A 143 11.98 -24.56 -12.64
CA THR A 143 11.79 -25.37 -11.43
C THR A 143 12.15 -24.54 -10.21
N CYS A 144 11.17 -24.32 -9.31
CA CYS A 144 11.40 -23.55 -8.09
C CYS A 144 12.44 -24.26 -7.20
N ASP A 145 13.41 -23.51 -6.67
CA ASP A 145 14.43 -24.05 -5.77
C ASP A 145 13.93 -24.28 -4.33
N GLY A 146 12.77 -23.72 -3.98
CA GLY A 146 12.11 -23.90 -2.69
C GLY A 146 11.15 -25.08 -2.66
N CYS A 147 10.15 -25.10 -3.55
CA CYS A 147 9.10 -26.14 -3.56
C CYS A 147 9.32 -27.23 -4.62
N HIS A 148 10.34 -27.10 -5.49
CA HIS A 148 10.65 -28.05 -6.57
C HIS A 148 9.55 -28.25 -7.62
N VAL A 149 8.51 -27.42 -7.62
CA VAL A 149 7.47 -27.42 -8.65
C VAL A 149 7.96 -26.65 -9.88
N SER A 150 7.72 -27.22 -11.06
CA SER A 150 7.98 -26.59 -12.35
C SER A 150 6.79 -25.75 -12.80
N VAL A 151 7.02 -24.44 -12.95
CA VAL A 151 5.98 -23.43 -13.22
C VAL A 151 6.36 -22.58 -14.43
N CYS A 152 5.37 -22.11 -15.18
CA CYS A 152 5.56 -21.06 -16.17
C CYS A 152 5.61 -19.70 -15.47
N LEU A 153 6.70 -18.94 -15.66
CA LEU A 153 6.85 -17.63 -15.02
C LEU A 153 5.98 -16.55 -15.65
N ASN A 154 5.53 -16.74 -16.90
CA ASN A 154 4.73 -15.76 -17.61
C ASN A 154 3.24 -15.83 -17.22
N CYS A 155 2.65 -17.03 -17.20
CA CYS A 155 1.23 -17.22 -16.87
C CYS A 155 0.98 -17.78 -15.46
N SER A 156 2.02 -18.09 -14.68
CA SER A 156 1.91 -18.61 -13.30
C SER A 156 1.12 -19.93 -13.19
N THR A 157 1.06 -20.73 -14.26
CA THR A 157 0.45 -22.07 -14.28
C THR A 157 1.53 -23.17 -14.28
N PRO A 158 1.17 -24.47 -14.12
CA PRO A 158 2.13 -25.56 -14.29
C PRO A 158 2.88 -25.49 -15.62
N ALA A 159 4.15 -25.89 -15.63
CA ALA A 159 4.99 -25.82 -16.82
C ALA A 159 4.38 -26.56 -18.03
N HIS A 160 4.37 -25.88 -19.19
CA HIS A 160 3.76 -26.38 -20.43
C HIS A 160 4.77 -26.32 -21.60
N PRO A 161 5.78 -27.21 -21.63
CA PRO A 161 6.84 -27.16 -22.63
C PRO A 161 6.29 -27.34 -24.05
N GLY A 162 6.79 -26.54 -24.99
CA GLY A 162 6.38 -26.59 -26.40
C GLY A 162 5.00 -26.00 -26.70
N ARG A 163 4.36 -25.34 -25.73
CA ARG A 163 3.08 -24.61 -25.90
C ARG A 163 3.24 -23.16 -25.48
N LEU A 164 2.55 -22.26 -26.18
CA LEU A 164 2.43 -20.87 -25.77
C LEU A 164 1.47 -20.76 -24.57
N CYS A 165 1.63 -19.71 -23.74
CA CYS A 165 0.73 -19.50 -22.60
C CYS A 165 -0.74 -19.40 -23.05
N THR A 166 -0.99 -18.73 -24.17
CA THR A 166 -2.32 -18.54 -24.78
C THR A 166 -2.99 -19.84 -25.24
N GLU A 167 -2.22 -20.92 -25.42
CA GLU A 167 -2.74 -22.20 -25.90
C GLU A 167 -3.21 -23.13 -24.78
N THR A 168 -2.91 -22.78 -23.52
CA THR A 168 -3.31 -23.57 -22.36
C THR A 168 -4.82 -23.47 -22.14
N GLU A 169 -5.46 -24.58 -21.72
CA GLU A 169 -6.91 -24.62 -21.53
C GLU A 169 -7.37 -23.62 -20.47
N VAL A 170 -6.61 -23.51 -19.39
CA VAL A 170 -6.85 -22.55 -18.30
C VAL A 170 -6.92 -21.11 -18.83
N ASN A 171 -5.98 -20.70 -19.69
CA ASN A 171 -5.98 -19.34 -20.23
C ASN A 171 -7.11 -19.13 -21.25
N LYS A 172 -7.52 -20.15 -22.02
CA LYS A 172 -8.67 -20.05 -22.93
C LYS A 172 -9.98 -19.86 -22.16
N GLU A 173 -10.19 -20.61 -21.09
CA GLU A 173 -11.37 -20.46 -20.23
C GLU A 173 -11.38 -19.10 -19.54
N LEU A 174 -10.22 -18.65 -19.05
CA LEU A 174 -10.06 -17.34 -18.43
C LEU A 174 -10.35 -16.20 -19.42
N ASP A 175 -9.85 -16.29 -20.65
CA ASP A 175 -10.10 -15.31 -21.71
C ASP A 175 -11.58 -15.29 -22.12
N LYS A 176 -12.24 -16.45 -22.11
CA LYS A 176 -13.69 -16.53 -22.32
C LYS A 176 -14.44 -15.81 -21.21
N TRP A 177 -14.12 -16.10 -19.95
CA TRP A 177 -14.73 -15.45 -18.80
C TRP A 177 -14.53 -13.94 -18.83
N LYS A 178 -13.32 -13.46 -19.17
CA LYS A 178 -13.02 -12.03 -19.31
C LYS A 178 -13.92 -11.33 -20.32
N ARG A 179 -14.15 -11.95 -21.48
CA ARG A 179 -15.06 -11.42 -22.52
C ARG A 179 -16.51 -11.39 -22.06
N GLU A 180 -16.95 -12.38 -21.29
CA GLU A 180 -18.33 -12.47 -20.80
C GLU A 180 -18.65 -11.49 -19.67
N ASN A 181 -17.62 -10.98 -18.96
CA ASN A 181 -17.78 -10.14 -17.77
C ASN A 181 -17.22 -8.71 -17.93
N ASP A 182 -16.93 -8.26 -19.16
CA ASP A 182 -16.22 -7.00 -19.45
C ASP A 182 -15.02 -6.80 -18.48
N ALA A 183 -14.14 -7.82 -18.44
CA ALA A 183 -12.96 -7.80 -17.60
C ALA A 183 -11.70 -7.67 -18.47
N LYS A 184 -10.72 -6.89 -18.00
CA LYS A 184 -9.46 -6.65 -18.69
C LYS A 184 -8.29 -6.82 -17.73
N ASP A 185 -7.15 -7.20 -18.27
CA ASP A 185 -5.91 -7.26 -17.50
C ASP A 185 -5.38 -5.86 -17.25
N CYS A 186 -4.95 -5.61 -16.01
CA CYS A 186 -4.22 -4.39 -15.69
C CYS A 186 -2.97 -4.30 -16.57
N PRO A 187 -2.77 -3.19 -17.32
CA PRO A 187 -1.66 -3.04 -18.28
C PRO A 187 -0.27 -3.10 -17.64
N ARG A 188 -0.15 -2.84 -16.33
CA ARG A 188 1.11 -2.96 -15.59
C ARG A 188 1.37 -4.34 -14.99
N CYS A 189 0.39 -4.93 -14.29
CA CYS A 189 0.62 -6.13 -13.48
C CYS A 189 -0.06 -7.40 -13.97
N GLY A 190 -1.01 -7.27 -14.92
CA GLY A 190 -1.78 -8.38 -15.43
C GLY A 190 -2.85 -8.93 -14.49
N VAL A 191 -3.11 -8.28 -13.34
CA VAL A 191 -4.27 -8.66 -12.51
C VAL A 191 -5.55 -8.35 -13.27
N ILE A 192 -6.53 -9.25 -13.16
CA ILE A 192 -7.83 -9.07 -13.80
C ILE A 192 -8.58 -7.97 -13.07
N THR A 193 -9.06 -7.00 -13.85
CA THR A 193 -9.85 -5.88 -13.39
C THR A 193 -11.21 -5.92 -14.07
N VAL A 194 -12.27 -5.74 -13.30
CA VAL A 194 -13.65 -5.69 -13.79
C VAL A 194 -14.13 -4.25 -13.66
N LYS A 195 -14.80 -3.75 -14.69
CA LYS A 195 -15.43 -2.43 -14.62
C LYS A 195 -16.82 -2.61 -13.99
N ASP A 196 -17.02 -2.00 -12.81
CA ASP A 196 -18.31 -2.04 -12.14
C ASP A 196 -19.27 -1.06 -12.83
N TYR A 197 -19.06 0.28 -12.74
CA TYR A 197 -19.85 1.28 -13.49
C TYR A 197 -19.12 2.64 -13.66
N GLY A 198 -19.56 3.44 -14.64
CA GLY A 198 -19.47 4.92 -14.60
C GLY A 198 -18.22 5.61 -15.17
N CYS A 199 -17.00 5.14 -14.88
CA CYS A 199 -15.77 5.86 -15.29
C CYS A 199 -14.80 4.96 -16.06
N ASN A 200 -14.15 5.52 -17.08
CA ASN A 200 -13.07 4.86 -17.82
C ASN A 200 -11.68 5.10 -17.20
N HIS A 201 -11.58 5.91 -16.14
CA HIS A 201 -10.40 5.93 -15.29
C HIS A 201 -10.49 4.78 -14.27
N MET A 202 -9.56 3.84 -14.39
CA MET A 202 -9.44 2.70 -13.49
C MET A 202 -8.16 2.84 -12.66
N GLU A 203 -8.23 2.47 -11.38
CA GLU A 203 -7.06 2.26 -10.53
C GLU A 203 -6.95 0.76 -10.25
N CYS A 204 -5.79 0.18 -10.56
CA CYS A 204 -5.56 -1.23 -10.29
C CYS A 204 -5.52 -1.48 -8.77
N PRO A 205 -6.36 -2.37 -8.21
CA PRO A 205 -6.40 -2.60 -6.76
C PRO A 205 -5.14 -3.30 -6.22
N SER A 206 -4.32 -3.88 -7.11
CA SER A 206 -3.09 -4.59 -6.72
C SER A 206 -1.84 -3.73 -6.83
N CYS A 207 -1.64 -3.02 -7.94
CA CYS A 207 -0.42 -2.24 -8.17
C CYS A 207 -0.64 -0.71 -8.17
N HIS A 208 -1.88 -0.25 -7.97
CA HIS A 208 -2.27 1.16 -7.92
C HIS A 208 -1.88 1.99 -9.14
N VAL A 209 -1.62 1.34 -10.28
CA VAL A 209 -1.48 2.08 -11.55
C VAL A 209 -2.84 2.63 -11.94
N HIS A 210 -2.84 3.88 -12.39
CA HIS A 210 -4.02 4.50 -13.00
C HIS A 210 -3.99 4.21 -14.49
N PHE A 211 -5.10 3.76 -15.08
CA PHE A 211 -5.14 3.46 -16.51
C PHE A 211 -6.49 3.77 -17.14
N CYS A 212 -6.45 4.05 -18.45
CA CYS A 212 -7.65 4.27 -19.25
C CYS A 212 -8.27 2.92 -19.66
N TRP A 213 -9.53 2.70 -19.36
CA TRP A 213 -10.25 1.46 -19.70
C TRP A 213 -10.39 1.26 -21.21
N PHE A 214 -10.47 2.33 -21.99
CA PHE A 214 -10.61 2.24 -23.45
C PHE A 214 -9.34 1.71 -24.11
N CYS A 215 -8.19 2.32 -23.82
CA CYS A 215 -6.95 2.06 -24.55
C CYS A 215 -5.87 1.34 -23.74
N LEU A 216 -6.10 1.12 -22.44
CA LEU A 216 -5.16 0.50 -21.49
C LEU A 216 -3.85 1.29 -21.30
N ALA A 217 -3.80 2.57 -21.69
CA ALA A 217 -2.67 3.45 -21.38
C ALA A 217 -2.54 3.64 -19.85
N SER A 218 -1.32 3.53 -19.34
CA SER A 218 -0.99 3.58 -17.90
C SER A 218 -0.36 4.91 -17.51
N PHE A 219 -0.70 5.39 -16.32
CA PHE A 219 -0.31 6.68 -15.78
C PHE A 219 0.08 6.58 -14.30
N GLY A 220 0.78 7.60 -13.80
CA GLY A 220 1.24 7.65 -12.41
C GLY A 220 0.19 8.20 -11.44
N THR A 221 -0.74 9.03 -11.91
CA THR A 221 -1.77 9.65 -11.07
C THR A 221 -3.11 9.74 -11.80
N GLY A 222 -4.21 9.77 -11.04
CA GLY A 222 -5.56 9.91 -11.60
C GLY A 222 -5.75 11.13 -12.52
N PRO A 223 -5.27 12.35 -12.17
CA PRO A 223 -5.38 13.53 -13.03
C PRO A 223 -4.78 13.34 -14.42
N GLN A 224 -3.71 12.56 -14.56
CA GLN A 224 -3.09 12.28 -15.85
C GLN A 224 -4.01 11.43 -16.75
N VAL A 225 -4.79 10.51 -16.16
CA VAL A 225 -5.76 9.70 -16.92
C VAL A 225 -6.90 10.57 -17.45
N TYR A 226 -7.43 11.46 -16.62
CA TYR A 226 -8.50 12.38 -17.04
C TYR A 226 -8.02 13.32 -18.15
N ALA A 227 -6.80 13.84 -18.06
CA ALA A 227 -6.20 14.65 -19.14
C ALA A 227 -6.12 13.84 -20.44
N HIS A 228 -5.61 12.61 -20.37
CA HIS A 228 -5.56 11.71 -21.52
C HIS A 228 -6.95 11.42 -22.13
N MET A 229 -7.95 11.13 -21.30
CA MET A 229 -9.33 10.87 -21.77
C MET A 229 -9.93 12.09 -22.47
N ASN A 230 -9.72 13.29 -21.93
CA ASN A 230 -10.21 14.51 -22.54
C ASN A 230 -9.53 14.80 -23.89
N GLU A 231 -8.23 14.52 -24.00
CA GLU A 231 -7.45 14.78 -25.21
C GLU A 231 -7.63 13.72 -26.30
N THR A 232 -7.79 12.45 -25.91
CA THR A 232 -7.76 11.30 -26.84
C THR A 232 -9.14 10.69 -27.10
N HIS A 233 -10.06 10.84 -26.15
CA HIS A 233 -11.38 10.20 -26.15
C HIS A 233 -12.52 11.21 -26.01
N ASN A 234 -12.25 12.51 -26.14
CA ASN A 234 -13.23 13.60 -26.04
C ASN A 234 -14.01 13.64 -24.70
N GLY A 235 -13.45 13.08 -23.62
CA GLY A 235 -14.08 13.07 -22.30
C GLY A 235 -15.01 11.89 -22.01
N ASP A 236 -15.08 10.91 -22.92
CA ASP A 236 -15.76 9.62 -22.70
C ASP A 236 -14.90 8.63 -21.91
#